data_AF-A0A524D2K2-F1
#
_entry.id   AF-A0A524D2K2-F1
#
_cell.length_a   1.000
_cell.length_b   1.000
_cell.length_c   1.000
_cell.angle_alpha   90.00
_cell.angle_beta   90.00
_cell.angle_gamma   90.00
#
_symmetry.space_group_name_H-M   'P 1'
#
loop_
_entity.id
_entity.type
_entity.pdbx_description
1 polymer ?
#
loop_
_entity_poly.entity_id
_entity_poly.type
_entity_poly.pdbx_seq_one_letter_code
_entity_poly.pdbx_strand_id
1 'polypeptide(L)'
;MMEIREIEKEIGITDENRTQIYTYCKEISSETREELTDGLLRLLLVQEKGPLKTELGKVIFHLQKNERLNTLIGLQKLVHAGLIVAPEEMYKILETSDQDAQELAQKIKNIL
;
A
#
# COMPACT_ATOMS: atom_id res chain seq x y z
N MET A 1 -19.17 -0.51 -11.31
CA MET A 1 -18.03 -0.13 -10.45
C MET A 1 -17.14 -1.36 -10.45
N MET A 2 -15.90 -1.24 -10.91
CA MET A 2 -15.01 -2.40 -11.07
C MET A 2 -14.56 -2.86 -9.68
N GLU A 3 -14.60 -4.16 -9.41
CA GLU A 3 -14.16 -4.71 -8.13
C GLU A 3 -12.63 -4.65 -8.02
N ILE A 4 -12.08 -4.58 -6.80
CA ILE A 4 -10.62 -4.55 -6.59
C ILE A 4 -9.94 -5.75 -7.27
N ARG A 5 -10.59 -6.92 -7.22
CA ARG A 5 -10.07 -8.14 -7.85
C ARG A 5 -9.98 -8.07 -9.37
N GLU A 6 -10.84 -7.28 -10.00
CA GLU A 6 -10.79 -7.07 -11.45
C GLU A 6 -9.62 -6.15 -11.80
N ILE A 7 -9.38 -5.11 -11.00
CA ILE A 7 -8.24 -4.21 -11.17
C ILE A 7 -6.92 -4.94 -10.89
N GLU A 8 -6.84 -5.73 -9.82
CA GLU A 8 -5.69 -6.59 -9.50
C GLU A 8 -5.33 -7.50 -10.70
N LYS A 9 -6.34 -8.08 -11.37
CA LYS A 9 -6.13 -8.91 -12.57
C LYS A 9 -5.61 -8.10 -13.75
N GLU A 10 -6.12 -6.89 -13.98
CA GLU A 10 -5.65 -6.02 -15.07
C GLU A 10 -4.19 -5.60 -14.88
N ILE A 11 -3.75 -5.39 -13.64
CA ILE A 11 -2.36 -5.03 -13.30
C ILE A 11 -1.46 -6.24 -12.98
N GLY A 12 -1.97 -7.48 -13.11
CA GLY A 12 -1.20 -8.70 -12.92
C GLY A 12 -0.87 -9.08 -11.47
N ILE A 13 -1.50 -8.47 -10.47
CA ILE A 13 -1.33 -8.84 -9.06
C ILE A 13 -2.15 -10.09 -8.76
N THR A 14 -1.46 -11.20 -8.48
CA THR A 14 -2.09 -12.45 -8.05
C THR A 14 -2.34 -12.49 -6.54
N ASP A 15 -3.18 -13.42 -6.09
CA ASP A 15 -3.39 -13.67 -4.65
C ASP A 15 -2.09 -14.04 -3.92
N GLU A 16 -1.18 -14.72 -4.61
CA GLU A 16 0.14 -15.09 -4.09
C GLU A 16 1.04 -13.87 -3.94
N ASN A 17 1.09 -13.00 -4.96
CA ASN A 17 1.82 -11.72 -4.89
C ASN A 17 1.31 -10.87 -3.73
N ARG A 18 -0.01 -10.74 -3.59
CA ARG A 18 -0.62 -9.98 -2.47
C ARG A 18 -0.22 -10.56 -1.11
N THR A 19 -0.21 -11.89 -0.98
CA THR A 19 0.17 -12.56 0.26
C THR A 19 1.65 -12.34 0.60
N GLN A 20 2.52 -12.35 -0.41
CA GLN A 20 3.95 -12.07 -0.25
C GLN A 20 4.19 -10.60 0.12
N ILE A 21 3.55 -9.65 -0.55
CA ILE A 21 3.61 -8.21 -0.20
C ILE A 21 3.23 -8.00 1.28
N TYR A 22 2.15 -8.64 1.72
CA TYR A 22 1.69 -8.52 3.12
C TYR A 22 2.65 -9.16 4.10
N THR A 23 3.40 -10.18 3.67
CA THR A 23 4.46 -10.82 4.45
C THR A 23 5.67 -9.90 4.57
N TYR A 24 6.12 -9.27 3.48
CA TYR A 24 7.22 -8.29 3.53
C TYR A 24 6.91 -7.10 4.44
N CYS A 25 5.66 -6.62 4.46
CA CYS A 25 5.24 -5.57 5.39
C CYS A 25 5.43 -5.93 6.88
N LYS A 26 5.49 -7.22 7.24
CA LYS A 26 5.71 -7.67 8.62
C LYS A 26 7.13 -7.44 9.10
N GLU A 27 8.07 -7.36 8.17
CA GLU A 27 9.49 -7.19 8.45
C GLU A 27 9.85 -5.73 8.73
N ILE A 28 8.92 -4.81 8.47
CA ILE A 28 9.11 -3.36 8.65
C ILE A 28 9.00 -2.98 10.12
N SER A 29 10.03 -2.25 10.59
CA SER A 29 10.08 -1.70 11.94
C SER A 29 8.85 -0.83 12.26
N SER A 30 8.56 -0.61 13.54
CA SER A 30 7.46 0.28 13.92
C SER A 30 7.71 1.74 13.53
N GLU A 31 8.96 2.18 13.57
CA GLU A 31 9.38 3.55 13.24
C GLU A 31 9.20 3.82 11.75
N THR A 32 9.79 2.98 10.90
CA THR A 32 9.61 3.03 9.44
C THR A 32 8.14 2.96 9.06
N ARG A 33 7.37 2.11 9.73
CA ARG A 33 5.95 1.94 9.44
C ARG A 33 5.15 3.21 9.66
N GLU A 34 5.41 3.92 10.74
CA GLU A 34 4.73 5.18 11.05
C GLU A 34 5.01 6.23 9.97
N GLU A 35 6.27 6.38 9.56
CA GLU A 35 6.65 7.28 8.46
C GLU A 35 5.98 6.90 7.14
N LEU A 36 6.04 5.62 6.77
CA LEU A 36 5.47 5.12 5.52
C LEU A 36 3.95 5.25 5.48
N THR A 37 3.26 4.95 6.58
CA THR A 37 1.79 5.03 6.62
C THR A 37 1.31 6.46 6.43
N ASP A 38 1.99 7.45 7.01
CA ASP A 38 1.71 8.86 6.77
C ASP A 38 1.95 9.29 5.32
N GLY A 39 3.11 8.93 4.76
CA GLY A 39 3.46 9.26 3.37
C GLY A 39 2.48 8.66 2.36
N LEU A 40 2.21 7.36 2.50
CA LEU A 40 1.31 6.62 1.62
C LEU A 40 -0.14 7.11 1.76
N LEU A 41 -0.59 7.44 2.97
CA LEU A 41 -1.92 7.98 3.15
C LEU A 41 -2.08 9.32 2.43
N ARG A 42 -1.11 10.24 2.58
CA ARG A 42 -1.15 11.53 1.89
C ARG A 42 -1.18 11.35 0.38
N LEU A 43 -0.35 10.45 -0.16
CA LEU A 43 -0.38 10.09 -1.57
C LEU A 43 -1.78 9.66 -2.00
N LEU A 44 -2.41 8.76 -1.25
CA LEU A 44 -3.73 8.22 -1.62
C LEU A 44 -4.85 9.24 -1.47
N LEU A 45 -4.78 10.15 -0.49
CA LEU A 45 -5.79 11.20 -0.32
C LEU A 45 -5.80 12.22 -1.47
N VAL A 46 -4.65 12.46 -2.11
CA VAL A 46 -4.55 13.39 -3.25
C VAL A 46 -4.95 12.76 -4.58
N GLN A 47 -5.12 11.44 -4.64
CA GLN A 47 -5.63 10.76 -5.84
C GLN A 47 -7.14 10.99 -5.95
N GLU A 48 -7.54 12.05 -6.66
CA GLU A 48 -8.93 12.50 -6.78
C GLU A 48 -9.87 11.53 -7.52
N LYS A 49 -9.36 10.50 -8.21
CA LYS A 49 -10.17 9.67 -9.12
C LYS A 49 -9.71 8.20 -9.14
N GLY A 50 -10.67 7.30 -9.35
CA GLY A 50 -10.41 5.89 -9.64
C GLY A 50 -10.66 4.93 -8.47
N PRO A 51 -9.90 3.81 -8.40
CA PRO A 51 -10.11 2.69 -7.46
C PRO A 51 -10.18 3.07 -5.99
N LEU A 52 -9.63 4.22 -5.58
CA LEU A 52 -9.75 4.73 -4.21
C LEU A 52 -11.18 5.09 -3.78
N LYS A 53 -12.13 5.32 -4.70
CA LYS A 53 -13.56 5.45 -4.35
C LYS A 53 -14.26 4.10 -4.07
N THR A 54 -13.53 2.99 -4.20
CA THR A 54 -14.06 1.63 -4.05
C THR A 54 -13.85 1.10 -2.62
N GLU A 55 -13.96 -0.21 -2.40
CA GLU A 55 -13.79 -0.85 -1.09
C GLU A 55 -12.47 -0.49 -0.41
N LEU A 56 -11.41 -0.24 -1.18
CA LEU A 56 -10.09 0.02 -0.62
C LEU A 56 -10.05 1.38 0.12
N GLY A 57 -10.69 2.40 -0.44
CA GLY A 57 -10.86 3.68 0.24
C GLY A 57 -11.77 3.57 1.47
N LYS A 58 -12.81 2.71 1.42
CA LYS A 58 -13.63 2.43 2.62
C LYS A 58 -12.81 1.78 3.73
N VAL A 59 -11.92 0.86 3.38
CA VAL A 59 -11.01 0.20 4.33
C VAL A 59 -10.02 1.21 4.91
N ILE A 60 -9.38 2.04 4.08
CA ILE A 60 -8.46 3.09 4.55
C ILE A 60 -9.18 4.08 5.47
N PHE A 61 -10.36 4.55 5.08
CA PHE A 61 -11.17 5.44 5.90
C PHE A 61 -11.55 4.80 7.25
N HIS A 62 -11.89 3.51 7.25
CA HIS A 62 -12.16 2.77 8.48
C HIS A 62 -10.91 2.65 9.36
N LEU A 63 -9.74 2.43 8.76
CA LEU A 63 -8.47 2.36 9.50
C LEU A 63 -8.10 3.73 10.10
N GLN A 64 -8.29 4.82 9.37
CA GLN A 64 -8.12 6.18 9.88
C GLN A 64 -9.06 6.45 11.06
N LYS A 65 -10.35 6.15 10.90
CA LYS A 65 -11.38 6.41 11.94
C LYS A 65 -11.10 5.65 13.25
N ASN A 66 -10.44 4.50 13.17
CA ASN A 66 -10.12 3.67 14.34
C ASN A 66 -8.65 3.80 14.80
N GLU A 67 -7.90 4.79 14.31
CA GLU A 67 -6.48 5.00 14.67
C GLU A 67 -5.59 3.77 14.39
N ARG A 68 -5.98 2.94 13.44
CA ARG A 68 -5.26 1.70 13.05
C ARG A 68 -4.34 1.89 11.86
N LEU A 69 -4.16 3.12 11.42
CA LEU A 69 -3.39 3.41 10.21
C LEU A 69 -1.91 3.05 10.36
N ASN A 70 -1.31 3.33 11.51
CA ASN A 70 0.11 3.07 11.77
C ASN A 70 0.35 1.62 12.23
N THR A 71 -0.66 0.75 12.08
CA THR A 71 -0.53 -0.69 12.36
C THR A 71 -0.01 -1.44 11.14
N LEU A 72 0.46 -2.67 11.34
CA LEU A 72 0.84 -3.55 10.23
C LEU A 72 -0.28 -3.68 9.17
N ILE A 73 -1.53 -3.82 9.62
CA ILE A 73 -2.67 -3.92 8.71
C ILE A 73 -2.85 -2.63 7.92
N GLY A 74 -2.63 -1.48 8.56
CA GLY A 74 -2.67 -0.19 7.89
C GLY A 74 -1.62 -0.08 6.79
N LEU A 75 -0.36 -0.40 7.10
CA LEU A 75 0.71 -0.43 6.09
C LEU A 75 0.37 -1.35 4.92
N GLN A 76 -0.05 -2.59 5.20
CA GLN A 76 -0.43 -3.57 4.17
C GLN A 76 -1.50 -3.03 3.22
N LYS A 77 -2.51 -2.34 3.77
CA LYS A 77 -3.60 -1.78 2.95
C LYS A 77 -3.18 -0.55 2.16
N LEU A 78 -2.32 0.30 2.72
CA LEU A 78 -1.81 1.48 2.02
C LEU A 78 -0.82 1.12 0.90
N VAL A 79 0.10 0.17 1.14
CA VAL A 79 1.01 -0.33 0.10
C VAL A 79 0.22 -0.95 -1.05
N HIS A 80 -0.78 -1.77 -0.73
CA HIS A 80 -1.65 -2.37 -1.73
C HIS A 80 -2.44 -1.32 -2.53
N ALA A 81 -2.92 -0.28 -1.85
CA ALA A 81 -3.58 0.86 -2.49
C ALA A 81 -2.67 1.62 -3.43
N GLY A 82 -1.45 1.89 -2.98
CA GLY A 82 -0.44 2.59 -3.76
C GLY A 82 -0.12 1.82 -5.03
N LEU A 83 0.09 0.50 -4.94
CA LEU A 83 0.32 -0.36 -6.11
C LEU A 83 -0.80 -0.27 -7.16
N ILE A 84 -2.05 -0.16 -6.71
CA ILE A 84 -3.21 -0.13 -7.61
C ILE A 84 -3.40 1.26 -8.22
N VAL A 85 -3.21 2.34 -7.46
CA VAL A 85 -3.66 3.67 -7.86
C VAL A 85 -2.53 4.62 -8.23
N ALA A 86 -1.35 4.47 -7.63
CA ALA A 86 -0.21 5.35 -7.84
C ALA A 86 1.10 4.58 -7.61
N PRO A 87 1.39 3.55 -8.43
CA PRO A 87 2.53 2.65 -8.19
C PRO A 87 3.87 3.37 -8.25
N GLU A 88 4.06 4.29 -9.19
CA GLU A 88 5.31 5.04 -9.35
C GLU A 88 5.59 5.91 -8.12
N GLU A 89 4.59 6.68 -7.67
CA GLU A 89 4.71 7.53 -6.49
C GLU A 89 4.84 6.72 -5.20
N MET A 90 4.17 5.57 -5.11
CA MET A 90 4.30 4.65 -3.98
C MET A 90 5.73 4.12 -3.89
N TYR A 91 6.32 3.65 -5.00
CA TYR A 91 7.72 3.22 -5.02
C TYR A 91 8.66 4.37 -4.69
N LYS A 92 8.41 5.57 -5.20
CA LYS A 92 9.21 6.75 -4.86
C LYS A 92 9.22 7.01 -3.36
N ILE A 93 8.07 6.93 -2.68
CA ILE A 93 8.00 7.06 -1.21
C ILE A 93 8.91 6.02 -0.55
N LEU A 94 8.73 4.73 -0.90
CA LEU A 94 9.53 3.65 -0.31
C LEU A 94 11.04 3.81 -0.56
N GLU A 95 11.43 4.21 -1.78
CA GLU A 95 12.83 4.34 -2.19
C GLU A 95 13.54 5.55 -1.59
N THR A 96 12.78 6.59 -1.20
CA THR A 96 13.35 7.80 -0.58
C THR A 96 13.31 7.80 0.94
N SER A 97 12.65 6.81 1.54
CA SER A 97 12.64 6.57 2.99
C SER A 97 13.88 5.78 3.42
N ASP A 98 13.87 5.28 4.65
CA ASP A 98 14.96 4.50 5.23
C ASP A 98 15.24 3.16 4.53
N GLN A 99 16.24 2.44 5.05
CA GLN A 99 16.69 1.16 4.46
C GLN A 99 15.60 0.09 4.46
N ASP A 100 14.80 -0.01 5.52
CA ASP A 100 13.71 -0.98 5.64
C ASP A 100 12.67 -0.76 4.52
N ALA A 101 12.33 0.50 4.25
CA ALA A 101 11.42 0.88 3.19
C ALA A 101 11.98 0.59 1.79
N GLN A 102 13.27 0.85 1.58
CA GLN A 102 13.95 0.53 0.31
C GLN A 102 13.98 -0.98 0.04
N GLU A 103 14.26 -1.78 1.07
CA GLU A 103 14.21 -3.24 0.96
C GLU A 103 12.80 -3.74 0.65
N LEU A 104 11.76 -3.12 1.22
CA LEU A 104 10.37 -3.41 0.88
C LEU A 104 10.09 -3.13 -0.61
N ALA A 105 10.51 -1.98 -1.13
CA ALA A 105 10.35 -1.64 -2.53
C ALA A 105 10.97 -2.70 -3.44
N GLN A 106 12.21 -3.09 -3.15
CA GLN A 106 12.93 -4.10 -3.93
C GLN A 106 12.25 -5.47 -3.87
N LYS A 107 11.81 -5.90 -2.68
CA LYS A 107 11.10 -7.17 -2.50
C LYS A 107 9.79 -7.20 -3.31
N ILE A 108 9.02 -6.12 -3.30
CA ILE A 108 7.78 -6.01 -4.08
C ILE A 108 8.07 -6.02 -5.59
N LYS A 109 9.08 -5.27 -6.05
CA LYS A 109 9.48 -5.25 -7.48
C LYS A 109 9.97 -6.60 -8.01
N ASN A 110 10.50 -7.46 -7.15
CA ASN A 110 11.01 -8.77 -7.58
C ASN A 110 9.90 -9.81 -7.82
N ILE A 111 8.67 -9.54 -7.35
CA ILE A 111 7.55 -10.49 -7.41
C ILE A 111 6.40 -10.00 -8.30
N LEU A 112 6.53 -8.81 -8.87
CA LEU A 112 5.61 -8.19 -9.84
C LEU A 112 6.34 -8.03 -11.17
#